data_AF-A0A7W3LSV3-F1
#
_entry.id   AF-A0A7W3LSV3-F1
#
_cell.length_a   1.000
_cell.length_b   1.000
_cell.length_c   1.000
_cell.angle_alpha   90.00
_cell.angle_beta   90.00
_cell.angle_gamma   90.00
#
_symmetry.space_group_name_H-M   'P 1'
#
loop_
_entity.id
_entity.type
_entity.pdbx_description
1 polymer ?
#
loop_
_entity_poly.entity_id
_entity_poly.type
_entity_poly.pdbx_seq_one_letter_code
_entity_poly.pdbx_strand_id
1 'polypeptide(L)' 'MNGISAEQLNQAHQADLAIQSEEGVVFEHAWADPDEGVIYCLSDAPSAEAVMRIHQRAGHPADEIHAVPLEV' A
#
# COMPACT_ATOMS: atom_id res chain seq x y z
N MET A 1 8.80 6.99 -7.27
CA MET A 1 9.38 7.08 -5.90
C MET A 1 10.89 6.78 -5.93
N ASN A 2 11.64 7.36 -6.87
CA ASN A 2 13.04 6.98 -7.08
C ASN A 2 13.91 7.41 -5.90
N GLY A 3 14.82 6.53 -5.48
CA GLY A 3 15.68 6.74 -4.33
C GLY A 3 14.98 6.65 -2.97
N ILE A 4 13.78 6.05 -2.89
CA ILE A 4 13.10 5.85 -1.61
C ILE A 4 13.99 5.05 -0.63
N SER A 5 14.13 5.56 0.59
CA SER A 5 14.85 4.86 1.65
C SER A 5 13.96 3.83 2.36
N ALA A 6 14.57 2.87 3.04
CA ALA A 6 13.85 1.92 3.90
C ALA A 6 13.03 2.63 4.99
N GLU A 7 13.52 3.76 5.51
CA GLU A 7 12.79 4.56 6.50
C GLU A 7 11.54 5.20 5.89
N GLN A 8 11.65 5.78 4.69
CA GLN A 8 10.52 6.39 3.99
C GLN A 8 9.46 5.35 3.62
N LEU A 9 9.87 4.16 3.15
CA LEU A 9 8.95 3.05 2.89
C LEU A 9 8.21 2.64 4.17
N ASN A 10 8.93 2.48 5.28
CA ASN A 10 8.33 2.12 6.56
C ASN A 10 7.37 3.21 7.05
N GLN A 11 7.73 4.50 6.93
CA GLN A 11 6.84 5.61 7.30
C GLN A 11 5.55 5.62 6.48
N ALA A 12 5.64 5.41 5.15
CA ALA A 12 4.48 5.33 4.28
C ALA A 12 3.57 4.15 4.67
N HIS A 13 4.16 2.98 4.91
CA HIS A 13 3.41 1.79 5.32
C HIS A 13 2.77 1.95 6.71
N GLN A 14 3.46 2.56 7.68
CA GLN A 14 2.88 2.86 8.99
C GLN A 14 1.70 3.84 8.90
N ALA A 15 1.73 4.78 7.94
CA ALA A 15 0.61 5.70 7.72
C ALA A 15 -0.65 4.94 7.23
N ASP A 16 -0.49 3.94 6.36
CA ASP A 16 -1.61 3.06 5.97
C ASP A 16 -2.12 2.26 7.16
N LEU A 17 -1.21 1.60 7.89
CA LEU A 17 -1.56 0.73 9.03
C LEU A 17 -2.32 1.46 10.13
N ALA A 18 -2.04 2.76 10.31
CA ALA A 18 -2.70 3.59 11.32
C ALA A 18 -4.19 3.80 11.06
N ILE A 19 -4.66 3.70 9.81
CA ILE A 19 -6.06 3.97 9.42
C ILE A 19 -6.75 2.81 8.70
N GLN A 20 -6.03 1.73 8.39
CA GLN A 20 -6.53 0.59 7.60
C GLN A 20 -7.86 0.01 8.11
N SER A 21 -8.05 -0.06 9.43
CA SER A 21 -9.24 -0.65 10.05
C SER A 21 -10.52 0.15 9.78
N GLU A 22 -10.41 1.43 9.43
CA GLU A 22 -11.56 2.27 9.12
C GLU A 22 -12.28 1.85 7.83
N GLU A 23 -11.57 1.18 6.91
CA GLU A 23 -12.10 0.66 5.65
C GLU A 23 -12.13 -0.88 5.61
N GLY A 24 -11.81 -1.53 6.74
CA GLY A 24 -11.70 -2.99 6.83
C GLY A 24 -10.55 -3.57 6.01
N VAL A 25 -9.49 -2.79 5.79
CA VAL A 25 -8.28 -3.21 5.07
C VAL A 25 -7.24 -3.75 6.04
N VAL A 26 -6.48 -4.74 5.60
CA VAL A 26 -5.27 -5.25 6.26
C VAL A 26 -4.11 -5.16 5.28
N PHE A 27 -3.18 -4.23 5.50
CA PHE A 27 -1.94 -4.17 4.71
C PHE A 27 -0.94 -5.18 5.26
N GLU A 28 -0.56 -6.16 4.45
CA GLU A 28 0.27 -7.28 4.89
C GLU A 28 1.76 -7.02 4.68
N HIS A 29 2.11 -6.57 3.48
CA HIS A 29 3.50 -6.44 3.06
C HIS A 29 3.67 -5.27 2.10
N ALA A 30 4.85 -4.65 2.17
CA ALA A 30 5.29 -3.64 1.21
C ALA A 30 6.73 -3.92 0.77
N TRP A 31 6.96 -3.83 -0.53
CA TRP A 31 8.28 -3.94 -1.16
C TRP A 31 8.52 -2.69 -2.00
N ALA A 32 9.76 -2.22 -2.05
CA ALA A 32 10.14 -1.11 -2.92
C ALA A 32 11.35 -1.48 -3.77
N ASP A 33 11.33 -1.01 -5.02
CA ASP A 33 12.48 -0.90 -5.90
C ASP A 33 12.86 0.60 -5.96
N PRO A 34 13.92 1.04 -5.26
CA PRO A 34 14.30 2.45 -5.26
C PRO A 34 14.91 2.92 -6.59
N ASP A 35 15.48 2.02 -7.39
CA ASP A 35 16.15 2.39 -8.64
C ASP A 35 15.08 2.71 -9.71
N GLU A 36 14.10 1.82 -9.85
CA GLU A 36 12.94 2.02 -10.74
C GLU A 36 11.88 2.95 -10.13
N GLY A 37 11.91 3.12 -8.80
CA GLY A 37 11.00 3.97 -8.04
C GLY A 37 9.58 3.42 -7.92
N VAL A 38 9.44 2.09 -7.86
CA VAL A 38 8.17 1.35 -7.78
C VAL A 38 7.98 0.78 -6.38
N ILE A 39 6.75 0.80 -5.88
CA ILE A 39 6.36 0.19 -4.61
C ILE A 39 5.22 -0.78 -4.88
N TYR A 40 5.33 -1.99 -4.32
CA TYR A 40 4.30 -3.00 -4.35
C TYR A 40 3.77 -3.19 -2.93
N CYS A 41 2.44 -3.11 -2.76
CA CYS A 41 1.76 -3.37 -1.50
C CYS A 41 0.79 -4.54 -1.68
N LEU A 42 0.84 -5.50 -0.76
CA LEU A 42 -0.14 -6.58 -0.65
C LEU A 42 -1.08 -6.28 0.53
N SER A 43 -2.38 -6.46 0.30
CA SER A 43 -3.41 -6.23 1.32
C SER A 43 -4.61 -7.15 1.14
N ASP A 44 -5.21 -7.57 2.24
CA ASP A 44 -6.56 -8.16 2.28
C ASP A 44 -7.59 -7.04 2.54
N ALA A 45 -8.66 -7.00 1.76
CA ALA A 45 -9.63 -5.92 1.82
C ALA A 45 -10.99 -6.31 1.23
N PRO A 46 -12.09 -5.65 1.64
CA PRO A 46 -13.42 -5.89 1.08
C PRO A 46 -13.55 -5.44 -0.38
N SER A 47 -12.74 -4.47 -0.84
CA SER A 47 -12.68 -4.04 -2.24
C SER A 47 -11.41 -3.25 -2.55
N ALA A 48 -11.07 -3.13 -3.84
CA ALA A 48 -9.94 -2.30 -4.28
C ALA A 48 -10.14 -0.82 -3.92
N GLU A 49 -11.38 -0.33 -3.98
CA GLU A 49 -11.70 1.05 -3.61
C GLU A 49 -11.46 1.33 -2.12
N ALA A 50 -11.62 0.33 -1.25
CA ALA A 50 -11.32 0.46 0.18
C ALA A 50 -9.82 0.71 0.40
N VAL A 51 -8.96 -0.09 -0.26
CA VAL A 51 -7.50 0.09 -0.23
C VAL A 51 -7.12 1.46 -0.80
N MET A 52 -7.68 1.85 -1.95
CA MET A 52 -7.42 3.14 -2.59
C MET A 52 -7.78 4.32 -1.68
N ARG A 53 -8.91 4.25 -0.96
CA ARG A 53 -9.31 5.30 0.01
C ARG A 53 -8.29 5.44 1.14
N ILE A 54 -7.75 4.33 1.65
CA ILE A 54 -6.70 4.38 2.68
C ILE A 54 -5.45 5.06 2.12
N HIS A 55 -4.91 4.59 1.00
CA HIS A 55 -3.72 5.19 0.37
C HIS A 55 -3.89 6.69 0.05
N GLN A 56 -5.06 7.09 -0.45
CA GLN A 56 -5.39 8.50 -0.67
C GLN A 56 -5.34 9.32 0.63
N ARG A 57 -5.92 8.79 1.72
CA ARG A 57 -5.96 9.46 3.03
C ARG A 57 -4.60 9.46 3.73
N ALA A 58 -3.77 8.44 3.49
CA ALA A 58 -2.39 8.35 3.96
C ALA A 58 -1.44 9.27 3.17
N GLY A 59 -1.91 9.87 2.07
CA GLY A 59 -1.18 10.88 1.29
C GLY A 59 -0.35 10.31 0.14
N HIS A 60 -0.55 9.06 -0.23
CA HIS A 60 0.20 8.38 -1.28
C HIS A 60 -0.72 7.42 -2.07
N PRO A 61 -1.64 7.95 -2.91
CA PRO A 61 -2.53 7.12 -3.72
C PRO A 61 -1.72 6.16 -4.59
N ALA A 62 -2.17 4.90 -4.69
CA ALA A 62 -1.60 3.94 -5.61
C ALA A 62 -1.92 4.32 -7.06
N ASP A 63 -0.95 4.13 -7.96
CA ASP A 63 -1.15 4.36 -9.40
C ASP A 63 -2.01 3.25 -10.03
N GLU A 64 -1.84 2.02 -9.55
CA GLU A 64 -2.52 0.81 -10.03
C GLU A 64 -3.02 -0.03 -8.85
N ILE A 65 -4.15 -0.71 -9.05
CA ILE A 65 -4.67 -1.66 -8.07
C ILE A 65 -5.39 -2.82 -8.76
N HIS A 66 -5.05 -4.04 -8.36
CA HIS A 66 -5.56 -5.26 -8.97
C HIS A 66 -5.93 -6.26 -7.88
N ALA A 67 -7.16 -6.77 -7.93
CA ALA A 67 -7.54 -7.91 -7.10
C ALA A 67 -6.81 -9.17 -7.61
N VAL A 68 -6.17 -9.89 -6.70
CA VAL A 68 -5.41 -11.12 -6.99
C VAL A 68 -6.10 -12.32 -6.30
N PRO A 69 -7.22 -12.82 -6.83
CA PRO A 69 -8.04 -13.83 -6.14
C PRO A 69 -7.44 -15.25 -6.13
N LEU A 70 -6.24 -15.44 -6.70
CA LEU A 70 -5.57 -16.73 -6.82
C LEU A 70 -4.13 -16.58 -6.34
N GLU A 71 -3.71 -17.43 -5.40
CA GLU A 71 -2.36 -17.48 -4.84
C GLU A 71 -1.89 -18.94 -4.65
N VAL A 72 -0.59 -19.14 -4.46
CA VAL A 72 0.07 -20.45 -4.23
C VAL A 72 1.10 -20.38 -3.12
#